data_AF-A0A939GFR4-F1
#
_entry.id   AF-A0A939GFR4-F1
#
_cell.length_a   1.000
_cell.length_b   1.000
_cell.length_c   1.000
_cell.angle_alpha   90.00
_cell.angle_beta   90.00
_cell.angle_gamma   90.00
#
_symmetry.space_group_name_H-M   'P 1'
#
loop_
_entity.id
_entity.type
_entity.pdbx_description
1 polymer ?
#
loop_
_entity_poly.entity_id
_entity_poly.type
_entity_poly.pdbx_seq_one_letter_code
_entity_poly.pdbx_strand_id
1 'polypeptide(L)'
;MTAKKGRIKVHHYAHVANSCRPPIPYFDFWATNIDETTWPLDEFAQRHAQQLLAEQQRLDEQHTNAQTNWQRIKSLMAELLDILGDVSQPYKTGTRPANRQANFEILTDVQAFLESLSADRGPVPALYKVRHSQFSGYWNLDLKPRRWGSFSDWGCAVSPGQLWQEELSGISYIIPSKLRKHYNALIEYHRAYNELTDLTTEHDAFERTLSRFISFNFYFLRVGLPSGTLYKSGVTSRPLPERLVEIERDLRSLGPVTIEPLAHVKQVGYLEAYFKRKYAPYQHALSTASGPLTEYFDLPPDEVTDIVIALRSLMRDDVAPAEPTTRSERVRAGMRRAQASGKMLGRPKAPERTDAFLQKTKSQTITQLLQAGHSLREIERQTGFSINTIRKVNETFKAPNVPFVRSNPSQAGQTGGQCGSGRSKRW
;
A
#
# COMPACT_ATOMS: atom_id res chain seq x y z
N MET A 1 -19.45 21.22 43.28
CA MET A 1 -19.79 21.80 41.96
C MET A 1 -20.15 20.66 41.03
N THR A 2 -21.44 20.55 40.69
CA THR A 2 -22.01 19.51 39.82
C THR A 2 -21.69 19.85 38.36
N ALA A 3 -20.91 18.99 37.68
CA ALA A 3 -20.54 19.20 36.29
C ALA A 3 -21.77 19.14 35.37
N LYS A 4 -22.06 20.23 34.66
CA LYS A 4 -23.06 20.27 33.60
C LYS A 4 -22.69 19.26 32.51
N LYS A 5 -23.63 18.37 32.20
CA LYS A 5 -23.60 17.40 31.11
C LYS A 5 -23.63 18.14 29.76
N GLY A 6 -22.48 18.67 29.33
CA GLY A 6 -22.28 19.27 28.02
C GLY A 6 -21.89 18.21 26.99
N ARG A 7 -22.40 18.32 25.76
CA ARG A 7 -21.94 17.53 24.60
C ARG A 7 -20.41 17.55 24.55
N ILE A 8 -19.78 16.38 24.57
CA ILE A 8 -18.36 16.24 24.25
C ILE A 8 -18.22 16.73 22.81
N LYS A 9 -17.64 17.94 22.63
CA LYS A 9 -17.16 18.37 21.32
C LYS A 9 -15.94 17.49 21.03
N VAL A 10 -16.06 16.61 20.04
CA VAL A 10 -14.90 15.92 19.49
C VAL A 10 -14.03 17.01 18.87
N HIS A 11 -13.00 17.42 19.60
CA HIS A 11 -12.00 18.32 19.04
C HIS A 11 -11.22 17.49 18.02
N HIS A 12 -11.41 17.78 16.73
CA HIS A 12 -10.78 17.09 15.60
C HIS A 12 -9.26 17.31 15.51
N TYR A 13 -8.58 17.72 16.58
CA TYR A 13 -7.13 17.90 16.58
C TYR A 13 -6.49 16.58 16.99
N ALA A 14 -5.78 15.93 16.07
CA ALA A 14 -4.87 14.86 16.42
C ALA A 14 -3.65 15.50 17.10
N HIS A 15 -3.49 15.27 18.39
CA HIS A 15 -2.28 15.68 19.10
C HIS A 15 -1.14 14.73 18.72
N VAL A 16 -0.15 15.24 17.99
CA VAL A 16 1.15 14.59 17.84
C VAL A 16 2.14 15.45 18.63
N ALA A 17 2.45 15.02 19.86
CA ALA A 17 3.24 15.77 20.84
C ALA A 17 2.66 17.16 21.24
N ASN A 18 3.52 18.13 21.54
CA ASN A 18 3.18 19.46 22.10
C ASN A 18 2.62 20.47 21.07
N SER A 19 2.33 20.05 19.84
CA SER A 19 1.73 20.93 18.84
C SER A 19 0.35 20.41 18.44
N CYS A 20 -0.65 21.29 18.51
CA CYS A 20 -1.93 21.08 17.86
C CYS A 20 -1.69 21.17 16.36
N ARG A 21 -1.41 20.04 15.70
CA ARG A 21 -1.53 20.00 14.26
C ARG A 21 -3.00 20.17 13.92
N PRO A 22 -3.37 21.04 12.96
CA PRO A 22 -4.72 20.99 12.42
C PRO A 22 -5.01 19.53 12.05
N PRO A 23 -6.26 19.03 12.20
CA PRO A 23 -6.63 17.78 11.53
C PRO A 23 -6.05 17.88 10.13
N ILE A 24 -5.31 16.85 9.68
CA ILE A 24 -5.01 16.70 8.26
C ILE A 24 -6.37 16.96 7.61
N PRO A 25 -6.54 18.09 6.90
CA PRO A 25 -7.84 18.48 6.39
C PRO A 25 -8.28 17.25 5.64
N TYR A 26 -9.39 16.65 6.09
CA TYR A 26 -10.02 15.48 5.48
C TYR A 26 -9.93 15.74 4.01
N PHE A 27 -9.00 15.12 3.25
CA PHE A 27 -8.46 15.71 2.00
C PHE A 27 -9.63 16.33 1.27
N ASP A 28 -9.80 17.67 1.43
CA ASP A 28 -11.12 18.24 1.25
C ASP A 28 -11.10 18.60 -0.21
N PHE A 29 -11.25 17.56 -1.02
CA PHE A 29 -11.16 17.63 -2.46
C PHE A 29 -12.15 18.64 -3.05
N TRP A 30 -13.07 19.14 -2.22
CA TRP A 30 -14.10 20.13 -2.47
C TRP A 30 -13.69 21.57 -2.14
N ALA A 31 -12.49 21.81 -1.59
CA ALA A 31 -12.08 23.14 -1.12
C ALA A 31 -11.60 24.08 -2.25
N THR A 32 -11.73 23.69 -3.53
CA THR A 32 -11.48 24.64 -4.61
C THR A 32 -12.70 25.54 -4.76
N ASN A 33 -12.50 26.87 -4.68
CA ASN A 33 -13.52 27.93 -4.79
C ASN A 33 -14.24 27.98 -6.16
N ILE A 34 -14.15 26.93 -6.97
CA ILE A 34 -14.83 26.82 -8.26
C ILE A 34 -16.18 26.16 -8.00
N ASP A 35 -17.23 26.72 -8.60
CA ASP A 35 -18.56 26.12 -8.54
C ASP A 35 -18.60 24.86 -9.41
N GLU A 36 -18.01 23.78 -8.89
CA GLU A 36 -17.86 22.47 -9.54
C GLU A 36 -19.21 21.92 -10.02
N THR A 37 -20.34 22.37 -9.44
CA THR A 37 -21.69 21.91 -9.84
C THR A 37 -22.07 22.30 -11.26
N THR A 38 -21.33 23.21 -11.89
CA THR A 38 -21.54 23.58 -13.30
C THR A 38 -21.04 22.54 -14.29
N TRP A 39 -20.10 21.66 -13.91
CA TRP A 39 -19.56 20.66 -14.82
C TRP A 39 -20.55 19.53 -15.11
N PRO A 40 -20.50 18.87 -16.27
CA PRO A 40 -21.12 17.57 -16.46
C PRO A 40 -20.58 16.54 -15.44
N LEU A 41 -21.43 15.58 -15.05
CA LEU A 41 -21.10 14.62 -13.98
C LEU A 41 -19.89 13.73 -14.34
N ASP A 42 -19.77 13.34 -15.60
CA ASP A 42 -18.67 12.56 -16.14
C ASP A 42 -17.38 13.38 -16.25
N GLU A 43 -17.47 14.63 -16.71
CA GLU A 43 -16.33 15.55 -16.74
C GLU A 43 -15.77 15.77 -15.32
N PHE A 44 -16.65 16.03 -14.33
CA PHE A 44 -16.24 16.14 -12.93
C PHE A 44 -15.54 14.86 -12.47
N ALA A 45 -16.11 13.69 -12.75
CA ALA A 45 -15.55 12.42 -12.33
C ALA A 45 -14.16 12.16 -12.92
N GLN A 46 -13.96 12.49 -14.20
CA GLN A 46 -12.68 12.34 -14.90
C GLN A 46 -11.62 13.29 -14.34
N ARG A 47 -11.95 14.58 -14.18
CA ARG A 47 -11.04 15.57 -13.59
C ARG A 47 -10.65 15.18 -12.17
N HIS A 48 -11.61 14.76 -11.37
CA HIS A 48 -11.37 14.35 -10.00
C HIS A 48 -10.47 13.10 -9.93
N ALA A 49 -10.69 12.11 -10.80
CA ALA A 49 -9.81 10.95 -10.90
C ALA A 49 -8.38 11.32 -11.33
N GLN A 50 -8.23 12.28 -12.26
CA GLN A 50 -6.92 12.80 -12.66
C GLN A 50 -6.21 13.54 -11.52
N GLN A 51 -6.96 14.35 -10.75
CA GLN A 51 -6.43 15.04 -9.57
C GLN A 51 -5.95 14.03 -8.51
N LEU A 52 -6.75 13.01 -8.22
CA LEU A 52 -6.36 11.94 -7.29
C LEU A 52 -5.08 11.23 -7.75
N LEU A 53 -4.97 10.93 -9.05
CA LEU A 53 -3.77 10.28 -9.61
C LEU A 53 -2.53 11.20 -9.53
N ALA A 54 -2.68 12.47 -9.89
CA ALA A 54 -1.59 13.44 -9.83
C ALA A 54 -1.11 13.66 -8.39
N GLU A 55 -2.04 13.72 -7.44
CA GLU A 55 -1.74 13.89 -6.02
C GLU A 55 -1.03 12.67 -5.44
N GLN A 56 -1.48 11.46 -5.77
CA GLN A 56 -0.79 10.21 -5.43
C GLN A 56 0.66 10.24 -5.94
N GLN A 57 0.85 10.55 -7.23
CA GLN A 57 2.18 10.62 -7.84
C GLN A 57 3.09 11.64 -7.16
N ARG A 58 2.54 12.83 -6.86
CA ARG A 58 3.26 13.89 -6.13
C ARG A 58 3.72 13.40 -4.76
N LEU A 59 2.82 12.78 -3.99
CA LEU A 59 3.13 12.27 -2.65
C LEU A 59 4.14 11.12 -2.70
N ASP A 60 4.01 10.19 -3.65
CA ASP A 60 4.94 9.08 -3.85
C ASP A 60 6.36 9.59 -4.17
N GLU A 61 6.47 10.59 -5.06
CA GLU A 61 7.74 11.20 -5.44
C GLU A 61 8.39 11.92 -4.24
N GLN A 62 7.62 12.75 -3.53
CA GLN A 62 8.11 13.48 -2.35
C GLN A 62 8.55 12.52 -1.25
N HIS A 63 7.75 11.48 -0.96
CA HIS A 63 8.07 10.47 0.04
C HIS A 63 9.35 9.72 -0.33
N THR A 64 9.48 9.28 -1.59
CA THR A 64 10.69 8.60 -2.10
C THR A 64 11.93 9.48 -1.98
N ASN A 65 11.82 10.76 -2.32
CA ASN A 65 12.92 11.72 -2.21
C ASN A 65 13.33 11.96 -0.76
N ALA A 66 12.36 12.17 0.14
CA ALA A 66 12.61 12.34 1.57
C ALA A 66 13.24 11.09 2.20
N GLN A 67 12.75 9.90 1.81
CA GLN A 67 13.29 8.63 2.28
C GLN A 67 14.73 8.42 1.81
N THR A 68 15.03 8.74 0.55
CA THR A 68 16.39 8.66 0.00
C THR A 68 17.34 9.62 0.72
N ASN A 69 16.91 10.87 0.95
CA ASN A 69 17.72 11.85 1.69
C ASN A 69 17.95 11.40 3.15
N TRP A 70 16.93 10.85 3.80
CA TRP A 70 17.04 10.33 5.16
C TRP A 70 18.05 9.18 5.25
N GLN A 71 18.00 8.21 4.32
CA GLN A 71 18.97 7.10 4.30
C GLN A 71 20.40 7.59 4.09
N ARG A 72 20.59 8.56 3.18
CA ARG A 72 21.89 9.22 2.97
C ARG A 72 22.42 9.85 4.26
N ILE A 73 21.58 10.62 4.95
CA ILE A 73 21.93 11.28 6.22
C ILE A 73 22.26 10.24 7.30
N LYS A 74 21.46 9.18 7.46
CA LYS A 74 21.75 8.09 8.42
C LYS A 74 23.10 7.43 8.13
N SER A 75 23.42 7.16 6.87
CA SER A 75 24.71 6.60 6.47
C SER A 75 25.87 7.53 6.85
N LEU A 76 25.71 8.84 6.67
CA LEU A 76 26.70 9.82 7.09
C LEU A 76 26.83 9.88 8.61
N MET A 77 25.74 9.74 9.37
CA MET A 77 25.81 9.71 10.84
C MET A 77 26.53 8.47 11.36
N ALA A 78 26.31 7.30 10.74
CA ALA A 78 27.08 6.09 11.06
C ALA A 78 28.59 6.31 10.81
N GLU A 79 28.94 6.85 9.64
CA GLU A 79 30.34 7.18 9.32
C GLU A 79 30.94 8.19 10.32
N LEU A 80 30.15 9.18 10.78
CA LEU A 80 30.60 10.14 11.79
C LEU A 80 30.92 9.45 13.12
N LEU A 81 30.03 8.57 13.58
CA LEU A 81 30.21 7.82 14.82
C LEU A 81 31.46 6.93 14.76
N ASP A 82 31.72 6.28 13.62
CA ASP A 82 32.93 5.48 13.41
C ASP A 82 34.20 6.35 13.51
N ILE A 83 34.23 7.48 12.81
CA ILE A 83 35.38 8.40 12.85
C ILE A 83 35.60 8.93 14.28
N LEU A 84 34.53 9.33 14.96
CA LEU A 84 34.59 9.83 16.34
C LEU A 84 35.01 8.73 17.33
N GLY A 85 34.58 7.49 17.10
CA GLY A 85 35.00 6.31 17.84
C GLY A 85 36.50 6.08 17.72
N ASP A 86 37.02 6.08 16.49
CA ASP A 86 38.44 5.87 16.19
C ASP A 86 39.33 6.95 16.81
N VAL A 87 38.96 8.24 16.65
CA VAL A 87 39.76 9.36 17.20
C VAL A 87 39.68 9.48 18.73
N SER A 88 38.79 8.71 19.36
CA SER A 88 38.61 8.65 20.82
C SER A 88 39.33 7.45 21.46
N GLN A 89 39.88 6.54 20.65
CA GLN A 89 40.67 5.41 21.15
C GLN A 89 42.06 5.84 21.65
N PRO A 90 42.65 5.14 22.64
CA PRO A 90 44.05 5.33 23.01
C PRO A 90 44.99 4.91 21.86
N TYR A 91 46.18 5.50 21.79
CA TYR A 91 47.19 5.05 20.84
C TYR A 91 47.61 3.61 21.13
N LYS A 92 48.08 2.87 20.10
CA LYS A 92 48.59 1.49 20.26
C LYS A 92 49.71 1.37 21.30
N THR A 93 50.42 2.47 21.57
CA THR A 93 51.47 2.60 22.59
C THR A 93 50.94 2.71 24.02
N GLY A 94 49.62 2.74 24.23
CA GLY A 94 48.97 2.95 25.53
C GLY A 94 48.96 4.41 26.00
N THR A 95 49.65 5.31 25.30
CA THR A 95 49.71 6.73 25.63
C THR A 95 48.36 7.39 25.32
N ARG A 96 47.84 8.20 26.26
CA ARG A 96 46.57 8.91 26.07
C ARG A 96 46.80 10.20 25.27
N PRO A 97 46.10 10.42 24.14
CA PRO A 97 46.10 11.72 23.48
C PRO A 97 45.54 12.80 24.43
N ALA A 98 46.15 13.98 24.45
CA ALA A 98 45.70 15.10 25.29
C ALA A 98 44.23 15.51 25.03
N ASN A 99 43.74 15.31 23.81
CA ASN A 99 42.38 15.69 23.40
C ASN A 99 41.36 14.54 23.49
N ARG A 100 41.74 13.37 24.02
CA ARG A 100 40.89 12.17 24.01
C ARG A 100 39.56 12.40 24.74
N GLN A 101 39.62 13.02 25.92
CA GLN A 101 38.45 13.27 26.74
C GLN A 101 37.45 14.17 26.00
N ALA A 102 37.93 15.25 25.38
CA ALA A 102 37.09 16.15 24.58
C ALA A 102 36.48 15.44 23.36
N ASN A 103 37.23 14.60 22.66
CA ASN A 103 36.69 13.81 21.54
C ASN A 103 35.60 12.82 22.00
N PHE A 104 35.79 12.19 23.16
CA PHE A 104 34.82 11.26 23.73
C PHE A 104 33.53 11.97 24.21
N GLU A 105 33.65 13.17 24.77
CA GLU A 105 32.50 14.02 25.11
C GLU A 105 31.70 14.36 23.86
N ILE A 106 32.36 14.76 22.77
CA ILE A 106 31.69 15.06 21.49
C ILE A 106 31.02 13.82 20.89
N LEU A 107 31.66 12.64 20.98
CA LEU A 107 31.04 11.38 20.56
C LEU A 107 29.75 11.13 21.35
N THR A 108 29.79 11.32 22.66
CA THR A 108 28.64 11.16 23.56
C THR A 108 27.53 12.16 23.21
N ASP A 109 27.89 13.43 22.96
CA ASP A 109 26.95 14.46 22.54
C ASP A 109 26.28 14.12 21.20
N VAL A 110 27.04 13.60 20.23
CA VAL A 110 26.50 13.16 18.93
C VAL A 110 25.53 11.99 19.13
N GLN A 111 25.88 10.99 19.95
CA GLN A 111 24.97 9.87 20.24
C GLN A 111 23.67 10.37 20.87
N ALA A 112 23.74 11.21 21.89
CA ALA A 112 22.58 11.80 22.55
C ALA A 112 21.71 12.63 21.58
N PHE A 113 22.35 13.42 20.71
CA PHE A 113 21.65 14.19 19.68
C PHE A 113 20.89 13.30 18.70
N LEU A 114 21.49 12.20 18.24
CA LEU A 114 20.87 11.25 17.31
C LEU A 114 19.72 10.45 17.93
N GLU A 115 19.80 10.18 19.24
CA GLU A 115 18.74 9.54 20.03
C GLU A 115 17.57 10.49 20.32
N SER A 116 17.84 11.80 20.42
CA SER A 116 16.81 12.83 20.59
C SER A 116 16.01 13.05 19.29
N LEU A 117 15.09 12.14 18.96
CA LEU A 117 14.15 12.32 17.83
C LEU A 117 12.97 13.26 18.18
N SER A 118 12.96 13.83 19.40
CA SER A 118 11.90 14.72 19.89
C SER A 118 12.00 16.16 19.36
N ALA A 119 10.89 16.89 19.44
CA ALA A 119 10.81 18.30 19.06
C ALA A 119 11.74 19.23 19.89
N ASP A 120 12.09 18.82 21.12
CA ASP A 120 13.10 19.49 21.93
C ASP A 120 14.48 19.04 21.45
N ARG A 121 14.96 19.74 20.41
CA ARG A 121 16.26 19.46 19.80
C ARG A 121 17.32 19.85 20.81
N GLY A 122 18.05 18.87 21.32
CA GLY A 122 19.29 19.15 22.05
C GLY A 122 20.24 20.02 21.19
N PRO A 123 21.17 20.76 21.81
CA PRO A 123 22.10 21.59 21.06
C PRO A 123 22.90 20.74 20.06
N VAL A 124 23.17 21.30 18.88
CA VAL A 124 24.00 20.63 17.86
C VAL A 124 25.39 20.34 18.47
N PRO A 125 25.88 19.10 18.41
CA PRO A 125 27.18 18.73 18.95
C PRO A 125 28.32 19.61 18.42
N ALA A 126 29.21 20.00 19.32
CA ALA A 126 30.29 20.94 19.06
C ALA A 126 31.46 20.30 18.28
N LEU A 127 31.24 19.84 17.04
CA LEU A 127 32.28 19.16 16.22
C LEU A 127 33.54 20.01 16.00
N TYR A 128 33.45 21.34 16.14
CA TYR A 128 34.59 22.25 16.12
C TYR A 128 35.54 22.08 17.30
N LYS A 129 35.19 21.28 18.32
CA LYS A 129 36.08 20.91 19.44
C LYS A 129 36.86 19.61 19.19
N VAL A 130 36.55 18.87 18.12
CA VAL A 130 37.26 17.62 17.80
C VAL A 130 38.71 17.93 17.41
N ARG A 131 39.68 17.23 18.00
CA ARG A 131 41.10 17.41 17.71
C ARG A 131 41.80 16.07 17.51
N HIS A 132 42.52 15.92 16.41
CA HIS A 132 43.37 14.75 16.18
C HIS A 132 44.46 15.09 15.15
N SER A 133 45.64 14.48 15.29
CA SER A 133 46.77 14.62 14.36
C SER A 133 46.50 14.14 12.93
N GLN A 134 45.37 13.45 12.70
CA GLN A 134 45.02 12.88 11.41
C GLN A 134 44.24 13.87 10.52
N PHE A 135 43.91 15.03 11.06
CA PHE A 135 43.23 16.10 10.35
C PHE A 135 44.28 17.07 9.80
N SER A 136 44.45 17.09 8.49
CA SER A 136 45.44 17.91 7.79
C SER A 136 44.99 19.34 7.53
N GLY A 137 43.72 19.66 7.77
CA GLY A 137 43.18 21.00 7.58
C GLY A 137 41.84 21.18 8.26
N TYR A 138 41.48 22.43 8.47
CA TYR A 138 40.19 22.80 9.03
C TYR A 138 39.46 23.76 8.09
N TRP A 139 38.14 23.71 8.19
CA TRP A 139 37.21 24.53 7.43
C TRP A 139 36.54 25.52 8.36
N ASN A 140 36.62 26.80 8.01
CA ASN A 140 35.82 27.85 8.64
C ASN A 140 34.37 27.75 8.12
N LEU A 141 33.43 27.60 9.04
CA LEU A 141 32.00 27.76 8.80
C LEU A 141 31.59 29.16 9.24
N ASP A 142 31.44 30.07 8.27
CA ASP A 142 30.80 31.36 8.52
C ASP A 142 29.28 31.12 8.66
N LEU A 143 28.85 30.72 9.86
CA LEU A 143 27.42 30.60 10.21
C LEU A 143 26.82 31.99 10.44
N LYS A 144 26.93 32.90 9.45
CA LYS A 144 26.12 34.11 9.49
C LYS A 144 24.69 33.72 9.18
N PRO A 145 23.73 33.98 10.09
CA PRO A 145 22.33 33.77 9.77
C PRO A 145 21.99 34.66 8.57
N ARG A 146 21.69 34.07 7.41
CA ARG A 146 21.01 34.83 6.37
C ARG A 146 19.66 35.26 6.93
N ARG A 147 19.18 36.43 6.50
CA ARG A 147 17.84 36.99 6.80
C ARG A 147 16.66 36.04 6.47
N TRP A 148 16.92 34.87 5.90
CA TRP A 148 15.95 33.89 5.37
C TRP A 148 16.35 32.42 5.61
N GLY A 149 16.98 32.07 6.75
CA GLY A 149 17.07 30.68 7.23
C GLY A 149 17.91 29.68 6.42
N SER A 150 18.78 30.13 5.51
CA SER A 150 19.78 29.28 4.84
C SER A 150 21.20 29.65 5.28
N PHE A 151 22.01 28.63 5.60
CA PHE A 151 23.45 28.78 5.84
C PHE A 151 24.17 28.66 4.48
N SER A 152 25.07 29.60 4.16
CA SER A 152 25.90 29.52 2.95
C SER A 152 27.34 29.19 3.32
N ASP A 153 27.85 28.09 2.76
CA ASP A 153 29.24 27.61 2.91
C ASP A 153 30.23 28.53 2.16
N TRP A 154 30.63 29.63 2.78
CA TRP A 154 31.84 30.37 2.37
C TRP A 154 32.94 30.06 3.39
N GLY A 155 33.86 29.15 3.03
CA GLY A 155 34.96 28.75 3.90
C GLY A 155 36.28 28.73 3.15
N CYS A 156 37.34 29.23 3.79
CA CYS A 156 38.73 29.01 3.37
C CYS A 156 39.31 27.81 4.14
N ALA A 157 40.16 27.03 3.47
CA ALA A 157 40.94 26.01 4.13
C ALA A 157 42.05 26.69 4.94
N VAL A 158 42.10 26.43 6.25
CA VAL A 158 43.12 27.00 7.13
C VAL A 158 44.02 25.86 7.62
N SER A 159 45.34 26.08 7.59
CA SER A 159 46.29 25.11 8.12
C SER A 159 46.19 25.04 9.65
N PRO A 160 46.44 23.87 10.28
CA PRO A 160 46.35 23.74 11.73
C PRO A 160 47.15 24.77 12.50
N GLY A 161 48.32 25.22 12.01
CA GLY A 161 49.16 26.21 12.69
C GLY A 161 48.63 27.65 12.68
N GLN A 162 47.80 28.01 11.70
CA GLN A 162 47.22 29.35 11.54
C GLN A 162 45.96 29.59 12.39
N LEU A 163 45.35 28.52 12.90
CA LEU A 163 44.10 28.59 13.67
C LEU A 163 44.29 29.11 15.10
N TRP A 164 45.53 29.14 15.57
CA TRP A 164 45.88 29.39 16.96
C TRP A 164 46.47 30.77 17.21
N GLN A 165 46.41 31.67 16.22
CA GLN A 165 46.69 33.09 16.41
C GLN A 165 45.39 33.79 16.85
N GLU A 166 45.48 34.63 17.89
CA GLU A 166 44.35 35.32 18.57
C GLU A 166 43.48 36.19 17.64
N GLU A 167 43.92 36.43 16.39
CA GLU A 167 43.25 37.23 15.37
C GLU A 167 41.97 36.59 14.79
N LEU A 168 41.64 35.33 15.11
CA LEU A 168 40.43 34.66 14.63
C LEU A 168 39.22 34.77 15.58
N SER A 169 39.25 35.69 16.54
CA SER A 169 38.19 35.93 17.54
C SER A 169 36.79 36.25 16.96
N GLY A 170 36.66 36.47 15.65
CA GLY A 170 35.38 36.62 14.93
C GLY A 170 34.89 35.38 14.17
N ILE A 171 35.68 34.29 14.12
CA ILE A 171 35.34 33.08 13.35
C ILE A 171 34.56 32.12 14.22
N SER A 172 33.28 31.92 13.89
CA SER A 172 32.35 31.29 14.81
C SER A 172 32.50 29.77 14.92
N TYR A 173 32.93 29.06 13.87
CA TYR A 173 33.04 27.58 13.92
C TYR A 173 34.12 27.05 12.96
N ILE A 174 35.14 26.35 13.48
CA ILE A 174 36.21 25.74 12.68
C ILE A 174 36.14 24.22 12.84
N ILE A 175 35.78 23.49 11.78
CA ILE A 175 35.59 22.03 11.83
C ILE A 175 36.68 21.33 11.01
N PRO A 176 37.22 20.17 11.45
CA PRO A 176 38.12 19.37 10.65
C PRO A 176 37.55 19.10 9.25
N SER A 177 38.34 19.32 8.19
CA SER A 177 37.86 19.19 6.80
C SER A 177 37.22 17.83 6.50
N LYS A 178 37.77 16.75 7.09
CA LYS A 178 37.23 15.39 7.01
C LYS A 178 35.82 15.24 7.57
N LEU A 179 35.40 16.10 8.51
CA LEU A 179 34.09 16.04 9.18
C LEU A 179 33.06 17.00 8.56
N ARG A 180 33.43 17.78 7.54
CA ARG A 180 32.54 18.81 6.96
C ARG A 180 31.21 18.22 6.45
N LYS A 181 31.28 17.16 5.64
CA LYS A 181 30.06 16.52 5.08
C LYS A 181 29.15 15.96 6.18
N HIS A 182 29.76 15.48 7.27
CA HIS A 182 29.04 14.94 8.43
C HIS A 182 28.39 16.05 9.24
N TYR A 183 29.07 17.17 9.46
CA TYR A 183 28.49 18.33 10.12
C TYR A 183 27.26 18.86 9.38
N ASN A 184 27.35 19.00 8.04
CA ASN A 184 26.21 19.42 7.24
C ASN A 184 25.04 18.42 7.36
N ALA A 185 25.32 17.12 7.39
CA ALA A 185 24.29 16.10 7.61
C ALA A 185 23.71 16.12 9.04
N LEU A 186 24.52 16.47 10.05
CA LEU A 186 24.09 16.59 11.44
C LEU A 186 23.09 17.74 11.62
N ILE A 187 23.32 18.89 10.97
CA ILE A 187 22.39 20.03 10.97
C ILE A 187 21.05 19.65 10.31
N GLU A 188 21.09 18.90 9.22
CA GLU A 188 19.89 18.49 8.48
C GLU A 188 19.19 17.27 9.11
N TYR A 189 19.79 16.59 10.10
CA TYR A 189 19.32 15.30 10.62
C TYR A 189 17.86 15.35 11.10
N HIS A 190 17.55 16.21 12.07
CA HIS A 190 16.18 16.32 12.57
C HIS A 190 15.21 16.88 11.54
N ARG A 191 15.67 17.75 10.63
CA ARG A 191 14.81 18.28 9.57
C ARG A 191 14.38 17.16 8.62
N ALA A 192 15.33 16.38 8.12
CA ALA A 192 15.06 15.26 7.21
C ALA A 192 14.19 14.18 7.88
N TYR A 193 14.43 13.88 9.17
CA TYR A 193 13.58 12.97 9.94
C TYR A 193 12.14 13.47 10.04
N ASN A 194 11.95 14.74 10.42
CA ASN A 194 10.62 15.32 10.56
C ASN A 194 9.90 15.41 9.20
N GLU A 195 10.60 15.82 8.15
CA GLU A 195 10.07 15.86 6.77
C GLU A 195 9.57 14.47 6.32
N LEU A 196 10.37 13.42 6.51
CA LEU A 196 9.95 12.06 6.19
C LEU A 196 8.74 11.61 7.04
N THR A 197 8.74 11.95 8.33
CA THR A 197 7.64 11.59 9.24
C THR A 197 6.34 12.28 8.84
N ASP A 198 6.42 13.56 8.47
CA ASP A 198 5.30 14.37 8.03
C ASP A 198 4.73 13.87 6.71
N LEU A 199 5.60 13.64 5.71
CA LEU A 199 5.20 13.07 4.43
C LEU A 199 4.62 11.66 4.56
N THR A 200 5.16 10.82 5.45
CA THR A 200 4.59 9.49 5.72
C THR A 200 3.18 9.62 6.30
N THR A 201 2.97 10.57 7.21
CA THR A 201 1.66 10.82 7.83
C THR A 201 0.65 11.34 6.80
N GLU A 202 1.06 12.25 5.92
CA GLU A 202 0.25 12.79 4.82
C GLU A 202 -0.10 11.71 3.79
N HIS A 203 0.88 10.93 3.36
CA HIS A 203 0.73 9.80 2.44
C HIS A 203 -0.26 8.76 2.98
N ASP A 204 -0.09 8.33 4.22
CA ASP A 204 -1.00 7.39 4.89
C ASP A 204 -2.44 7.92 4.99
N ALA A 205 -2.60 9.22 5.21
CA ALA A 205 -3.91 9.86 5.29
C ALA A 205 -4.58 9.93 3.91
N PHE A 206 -3.81 10.23 2.87
CA PHE A 206 -4.26 10.20 1.49
C PHE A 206 -4.71 8.78 1.09
N GLU A 207 -3.87 7.77 1.33
CA GLU A 207 -4.15 6.36 1.02
C GLU A 207 -5.41 5.84 1.70
N ARG A 208 -5.62 6.18 2.98
CA ARG A 208 -6.87 5.83 3.70
C ARG A 208 -8.09 6.48 3.06
N THR A 209 -7.96 7.72 2.61
CA THR A 209 -9.06 8.47 1.97
C THR A 209 -9.37 7.91 0.59
N LEU A 210 -8.34 7.67 -0.23
CA LEU A 210 -8.47 7.03 -1.52
C LEU A 210 -9.08 5.63 -1.39
N SER A 211 -8.55 4.80 -0.47
CA SER A 211 -9.07 3.47 -0.14
C SER A 211 -10.54 3.49 0.22
N ARG A 212 -10.96 4.50 1.00
CA ARG A 212 -12.37 4.71 1.30
C ARG A 212 -13.16 4.95 0.02
N PHE A 213 -12.78 5.91 -0.83
CA PHE A 213 -13.54 6.20 -2.05
C PHE A 213 -13.63 5.03 -3.02
N ILE A 214 -12.55 4.26 -3.20
CA ILE A 214 -12.55 3.09 -4.08
C ILE A 214 -13.33 1.91 -3.49
N SER A 215 -13.52 1.85 -2.15
CA SER A 215 -14.30 0.79 -1.51
C SER A 215 -15.81 0.95 -1.70
N PHE A 216 -16.27 2.13 -2.14
CA PHE A 216 -17.68 2.43 -2.33
C PHE A 216 -18.03 2.53 -3.82
N ASN A 217 -19.16 1.93 -4.19
CA ASN A 217 -19.76 2.04 -5.50
C ASN A 217 -20.89 3.06 -5.44
N PHE A 218 -20.99 3.92 -6.44
CA PHE A 218 -22.11 4.85 -6.60
C PHE A 218 -23.26 4.15 -7.34
N TYR A 219 -24.49 4.35 -6.88
CA TYR A 219 -25.68 3.86 -7.56
C TYR A 219 -26.68 5.00 -7.77
N PHE A 220 -27.44 4.88 -8.86
CA PHE A 220 -28.55 5.75 -9.19
C PHE A 220 -29.77 4.91 -9.52
N LEU A 221 -30.88 5.13 -8.81
CA LEU A 221 -32.10 4.32 -8.87
C LEU A 221 -33.29 5.19 -9.24
N ARG A 222 -34.22 4.60 -9.97
CA ARG A 222 -35.59 5.08 -10.08
C ARG A 222 -36.44 4.39 -9.03
N VAL A 223 -37.23 5.16 -8.30
CA VAL A 223 -38.09 4.70 -7.22
C VAL A 223 -39.53 5.10 -7.54
N GLY A 224 -40.38 4.12 -7.85
CA GLY A 224 -41.82 4.32 -8.02
C GLY A 224 -42.54 4.22 -6.69
N LEU A 225 -43.32 5.24 -6.37
CA LEU A 225 -44.20 5.33 -5.20
C LEU A 225 -45.65 5.59 -5.66
N PRO A 226 -46.66 5.37 -4.80
CA PRO A 226 -48.04 5.75 -5.13
C PRO A 226 -48.20 7.24 -5.43
N SER A 227 -47.35 8.09 -4.83
CA SER A 227 -47.37 9.54 -5.01
C SER A 227 -46.62 10.03 -6.26
N GLY A 228 -45.86 9.18 -6.95
CA GLY A 228 -45.06 9.57 -8.10
C GLY A 228 -43.74 8.80 -8.24
N THR A 229 -42.87 9.28 -9.12
CA THR A 229 -41.52 8.74 -9.29
C THR A 229 -40.51 9.67 -8.63
N LEU A 230 -39.61 9.12 -7.83
CA LEU A 230 -38.44 9.81 -7.31
C LEU A 230 -37.18 9.10 -7.76
N TYR A 231 -36.05 9.79 -7.68
CA TYR A 231 -34.75 9.22 -7.99
C TYR A 231 -33.89 9.20 -6.74
N LYS A 232 -33.18 8.09 -6.52
CA LYS A 232 -32.26 7.94 -5.38
C LYS A 232 -30.83 7.86 -5.88
N SER A 233 -29.95 8.68 -5.30
CA SER A 233 -28.50 8.48 -5.40
C SER A 233 -27.93 7.99 -4.07
N GLY A 234 -26.78 7.35 -4.12
CA GLY A 234 -26.06 6.95 -2.92
C GLY A 234 -24.84 6.11 -3.22
N VAL A 235 -24.12 5.77 -2.16
CA VAL A 235 -22.95 4.90 -2.24
C VAL A 235 -23.12 3.66 -1.38
N THR A 236 -22.50 2.55 -1.78
CA THR A 236 -22.51 1.30 -1.04
C THR A 236 -21.22 0.52 -1.25
N SER A 237 -20.67 -0.05 -0.16
CA SER A 237 -19.59 -1.05 -0.24
C SER A 237 -20.13 -2.48 -0.40
N ARG A 238 -21.43 -2.68 -0.20
CA ARG A 238 -22.13 -3.96 -0.29
C ARG A 238 -22.62 -4.24 -1.71
N PRO A 239 -22.86 -5.52 -2.07
CA PRO A 239 -23.51 -5.87 -3.33
C PRO A 239 -24.83 -5.11 -3.50
N LEU A 240 -25.05 -4.57 -4.70
CA LEU A 240 -26.24 -3.77 -4.99
C LEU A 240 -27.56 -4.50 -4.64
N PRO A 241 -27.77 -5.80 -4.94
CA PRO A 241 -29.00 -6.49 -4.57
C PRO A 241 -29.34 -6.45 -3.07
N GLU A 242 -28.33 -6.60 -2.20
CA GLU A 242 -28.53 -6.50 -0.75
C GLU A 242 -28.96 -5.08 -0.35
N ARG A 243 -28.35 -4.07 -0.97
CA ARG A 243 -28.69 -2.67 -0.71
C ARG A 243 -30.11 -2.33 -1.17
N LEU A 244 -30.59 -2.90 -2.28
CA LEU A 244 -31.96 -2.69 -2.76
C LEU A 244 -33.01 -3.20 -1.77
N VAL A 245 -32.79 -4.37 -1.15
CA VAL A 245 -33.69 -4.92 -0.12
C VAL A 245 -33.80 -3.98 1.10
N GLU A 246 -32.70 -3.35 1.50
CA GLU A 246 -32.73 -2.37 2.59
C GLU A 246 -33.51 -1.12 2.23
N ILE A 247 -33.30 -0.60 1.02
CA ILE A 247 -34.00 0.60 0.54
C ILE A 247 -35.50 0.32 0.45
N GLU A 248 -35.90 -0.86 -0.04
CA GLU A 248 -37.31 -1.29 -0.06
C GLU A 248 -37.91 -1.37 1.35
N ARG A 249 -37.17 -1.92 2.32
CA ARG A 249 -37.59 -1.98 3.72
C ARG A 249 -37.78 -0.59 4.31
N ASP A 250 -36.84 0.33 4.06
CA ASP A 250 -36.87 1.70 4.58
C ASP A 250 -38.05 2.50 3.98
N LEU A 251 -38.44 2.21 2.74
CA LEU A 251 -39.55 2.87 2.04
C LEU A 251 -40.92 2.23 2.27
N ARG A 252 -40.99 1.07 2.94
CA ARG A 252 -42.24 0.30 3.12
C ARG A 252 -43.39 1.11 3.73
N SER A 253 -43.09 2.07 4.62
CA SER A 253 -44.12 2.92 5.25
C SER A 253 -44.81 3.88 4.27
N LEU A 254 -44.24 4.09 3.08
CA LEU A 254 -44.76 4.98 2.04
C LEU A 254 -45.69 4.27 1.04
N GLY A 255 -45.88 2.96 1.19
CA GLY A 255 -46.76 2.13 0.35
C GLY A 255 -46.00 1.14 -0.52
N PRO A 256 -46.65 0.56 -1.56
CA PRO A 256 -46.00 -0.29 -2.54
C PRO A 256 -44.88 0.47 -3.28
N VAL A 257 -43.68 -0.09 -3.31
CA VAL A 257 -42.49 0.55 -3.90
C VAL A 257 -41.99 -0.30 -5.06
N THR A 258 -41.63 0.33 -6.17
CA THR A 258 -40.82 -0.29 -7.24
C THR A 258 -39.45 0.36 -7.29
N ILE A 259 -38.38 -0.44 -7.39
CA ILE A 259 -37.01 0.06 -7.45
C ILE A 259 -36.35 -0.49 -8.71
N GLU A 260 -35.90 0.40 -9.58
CA GLU A 260 -35.20 0.08 -10.82
C GLU A 260 -33.79 0.69 -10.80
N PRO A 261 -32.72 -0.12 -10.79
CA PRO A 261 -31.36 0.40 -10.91
C PRO A 261 -31.12 0.99 -12.30
N LEU A 262 -30.84 2.30 -12.36
CA LEU A 262 -30.52 2.99 -13.61
C LEU A 262 -29.02 2.98 -13.93
N ALA A 263 -28.18 3.08 -12.89
CA ALA A 263 -26.73 3.01 -13.02
C ALA A 263 -26.06 2.49 -11.74
N HIS A 264 -24.89 1.86 -11.91
CA HIS A 264 -24.06 1.38 -10.82
C HIS A 264 -22.58 1.49 -11.24
N VAL A 265 -21.90 2.51 -10.71
CA VAL A 265 -20.52 2.85 -11.05
C VAL A 265 -19.61 2.42 -9.90
N LYS A 266 -18.60 1.60 -10.21
CA LYS A 266 -17.71 1.04 -9.19
C LYS A 266 -16.64 2.05 -8.78
N GLN A 267 -16.20 2.01 -7.52
CA GLN A 267 -15.01 2.71 -7.02
C GLN A 267 -15.02 4.24 -7.17
N VAL A 268 -16.20 4.85 -7.12
CA VAL A 268 -16.39 6.30 -7.31
C VAL A 268 -17.22 6.90 -6.18
N GLY A 269 -16.93 6.49 -4.95
CA GLY A 269 -17.65 6.97 -3.76
C GLY A 269 -17.66 8.49 -3.58
N TYR A 270 -16.70 9.20 -4.19
CA TYR A 270 -16.62 10.66 -4.19
C TYR A 270 -17.78 11.34 -4.96
N LEU A 271 -18.48 10.64 -5.86
CA LEU A 271 -19.57 11.24 -6.65
C LEU A 271 -20.79 11.63 -5.82
N GLU A 272 -21.00 11.02 -4.64
CA GLU A 272 -22.17 11.30 -3.83
C GLU A 272 -22.28 12.77 -3.40
N ALA A 273 -21.18 13.33 -2.90
CA ALA A 273 -21.15 14.72 -2.42
C ALA A 273 -21.33 15.70 -3.58
N TYR A 274 -20.69 15.43 -4.72
CA TYR A 274 -20.90 16.19 -5.95
C TYR A 274 -22.36 16.17 -6.39
N PHE A 275 -22.94 14.98 -6.50
CA PHE A 275 -24.31 14.78 -6.95
C PHE A 275 -25.31 15.53 -6.06
N LYS A 276 -25.15 15.40 -4.73
CA LYS A 276 -26.00 16.10 -3.74
C LYS A 276 -25.91 17.62 -3.89
N ARG A 277 -24.71 18.18 -4.11
CA ARG A 277 -24.53 19.62 -4.35
C ARG A 277 -25.17 20.06 -5.67
N LYS A 278 -24.84 19.37 -6.77
CA LYS A 278 -25.30 19.72 -8.13
C LYS A 278 -26.82 19.68 -8.25
N TYR A 279 -27.44 18.64 -7.69
CA TYR A 279 -28.88 18.43 -7.79
C TYR A 279 -29.64 18.83 -6.51
N ALA A 280 -29.02 19.65 -5.64
CA ALA A 280 -29.67 20.18 -4.44
C ALA A 280 -31.02 20.87 -4.71
N PRO A 281 -31.22 21.65 -5.81
CA PRO A 281 -32.52 22.26 -6.12
C PRO A 281 -33.65 21.24 -6.34
N TYR A 282 -33.32 20.00 -6.70
CA TYR A 282 -34.29 18.91 -6.93
C TYR A 282 -34.43 17.98 -5.72
N GLN A 283 -33.74 18.26 -4.62
CA GLN A 283 -33.72 17.39 -3.45
C GLN A 283 -35.10 17.33 -2.78
N HIS A 284 -35.59 16.11 -2.56
CA HIS A 284 -36.88 15.83 -1.96
C HIS A 284 -36.70 15.05 -0.65
N ALA A 285 -36.97 15.70 0.49
CA ALA A 285 -36.84 15.06 1.80
C ALA A 285 -38.05 14.15 2.07
N LEU A 286 -37.80 12.84 2.23
CA LEU A 286 -38.83 11.87 2.59
C LEU A 286 -38.85 11.66 4.09
N SER A 287 -40.03 11.79 4.72
CA SER A 287 -40.19 11.43 6.13
C SER A 287 -40.55 9.95 6.25
N THR A 288 -39.69 9.17 6.91
CA THR A 288 -39.95 7.75 7.22
C THR A 288 -40.04 7.53 8.73
N ALA A 289 -40.45 6.33 9.15
CA ALA A 289 -40.46 5.96 10.57
C ALA A 289 -39.07 6.04 11.24
N SER A 290 -38.00 5.86 10.47
CA SER A 290 -36.61 5.93 10.91
C SER A 290 -36.00 7.34 10.83
N GLY A 291 -36.73 8.33 10.29
CA GLY A 291 -36.30 9.72 10.16
C GLY A 291 -36.33 10.25 8.72
N PRO A 292 -35.86 11.49 8.49
CA PRO A 292 -35.83 12.10 7.17
C PRO A 292 -34.73 11.46 6.30
N LEU A 293 -35.09 11.08 5.08
CA LEU A 293 -34.16 10.63 4.05
C LEU A 293 -33.93 11.76 3.04
N THR A 294 -32.69 12.15 2.84
CA THR A 294 -32.32 13.31 2.02
C THR A 294 -31.68 12.92 0.69
N GLU A 295 -31.52 11.63 0.39
CA GLU A 295 -30.89 11.19 -0.87
C GLU A 295 -31.88 10.92 -2.01
N TYR A 296 -33.06 11.54 -1.95
CA TYR A 296 -34.11 11.43 -2.97
C TYR A 296 -34.28 12.75 -3.71
N PHE A 297 -34.60 12.67 -4.99
CA PHE A 297 -34.66 13.81 -5.90
C PHE A 297 -35.88 13.71 -6.82
N ASP A 298 -36.53 14.85 -7.07
CA ASP A 298 -37.58 15.03 -8.05
C ASP A 298 -36.99 15.67 -9.31
N LEU A 299 -36.41 14.83 -10.16
CA LEU A 299 -35.62 15.27 -11.32
C LEU A 299 -36.47 15.33 -12.59
N PRO A 300 -36.34 16.39 -13.41
CA PRO A 300 -36.91 16.44 -14.75
C PRO A 300 -36.43 15.26 -15.63
N PRO A 301 -37.25 14.78 -16.59
CA PRO A 301 -36.86 13.68 -17.48
C PRO A 301 -35.57 13.93 -18.26
N ASP A 302 -35.31 15.18 -18.66
CA ASP A 302 -34.11 15.56 -19.40
C ASP A 302 -32.86 15.43 -18.51
N GLU A 303 -32.92 15.91 -17.26
CA GLU A 303 -31.84 15.75 -16.27
C GLU A 303 -31.55 14.27 -15.97
N VAL A 304 -32.60 13.45 -15.85
CA VAL A 304 -32.43 12.00 -15.65
C VAL A 304 -31.72 11.36 -16.83
N THR A 305 -32.06 11.77 -18.04
CA THR A 305 -31.43 11.28 -19.28
C THR A 305 -29.94 11.65 -19.29
N ASP A 306 -29.61 12.91 -19.00
CA ASP A 306 -28.23 13.40 -18.95
C ASP A 306 -27.40 12.72 -17.86
N ILE A 307 -27.97 12.55 -16.66
CA ILE A 307 -27.34 11.80 -15.56
C ILE A 307 -27.04 10.37 -15.98
N VAL A 308 -28.01 9.68 -16.59
CA VAL A 308 -27.83 8.28 -17.00
C VAL A 308 -26.78 8.17 -18.11
N ILE A 309 -26.76 9.08 -19.09
CA ILE A 309 -25.73 9.13 -20.13
C ILE A 309 -24.34 9.32 -19.49
N ALA A 310 -24.20 10.31 -18.61
CA ALA A 310 -22.93 10.59 -17.94
C ALA A 310 -22.48 9.43 -17.03
N LEU A 311 -23.38 8.83 -16.26
CA LEU A 311 -23.03 7.68 -15.42
C LEU A 311 -22.65 6.47 -16.26
N ARG A 312 -23.32 6.23 -17.40
CA ARG A 312 -22.95 5.15 -18.33
C ARG A 312 -21.58 5.38 -18.97
N SER A 313 -21.19 6.62 -19.25
CA SER A 313 -19.83 6.90 -19.74
C SER A 313 -18.75 6.59 -18.69
N LEU A 314 -19.10 6.65 -17.40
CA LEU A 314 -18.23 6.26 -16.28
C LEU A 314 -18.30 4.77 -15.93
N MET A 315 -19.38 4.08 -16.29
CA MET A 315 -19.47 2.64 -16.28
C MET A 315 -18.52 2.14 -17.36
N ARG A 316 -17.24 2.04 -17.02
CA ARG A 316 -16.26 1.29 -17.81
C ARG A 316 -16.87 -0.09 -18.06
N ASP A 317 -17.38 -0.33 -19.26
CA ASP A 317 -17.79 -1.65 -19.75
C ASP A 317 -16.60 -2.57 -19.52
N ASP A 318 -16.63 -3.35 -18.43
CA ASP A 318 -15.58 -4.28 -18.00
C ASP A 318 -14.25 -4.03 -18.70
N VAL A 319 -13.65 -2.84 -18.46
CA VAL A 319 -12.38 -2.48 -19.11
C VAL A 319 -11.46 -3.63 -18.78
N ALA A 320 -11.02 -4.30 -19.84
CA ALA A 320 -10.16 -5.48 -19.77
C ALA A 320 -9.17 -5.25 -18.62
N PRO A 321 -9.12 -6.18 -17.64
CA PRO A 321 -8.49 -5.92 -16.35
C PRO A 321 -7.15 -5.24 -16.57
N ALA A 322 -6.96 -4.09 -15.91
CA ALA A 322 -5.76 -3.28 -16.01
C ALA A 322 -4.51 -4.16 -16.11
N GLU A 323 -3.62 -3.83 -17.05
CA GLU A 323 -2.30 -4.48 -17.22
C GLU A 323 -1.72 -4.75 -15.83
N PRO A 324 -1.51 -6.02 -15.43
CA PRO A 324 -1.23 -6.31 -14.04
C PRO A 324 0.12 -5.69 -13.64
N THR A 325 0.10 -4.82 -12.64
CA THR A 325 1.25 -3.96 -12.28
C THR A 325 2.39 -4.78 -11.69
N THR A 326 2.08 -5.92 -11.07
CA THR A 326 3.09 -6.82 -10.51
C THR A 326 3.34 -8.07 -11.36
N ARG A 327 4.56 -8.61 -11.32
CA ARG A 327 4.90 -9.89 -11.97
C ARG A 327 3.98 -11.03 -11.54
N SER A 328 3.61 -11.07 -10.26
CA SER A 328 2.72 -12.09 -9.69
C SER A 328 1.32 -12.03 -10.29
N GLU A 329 0.78 -10.83 -10.49
CA GLU A 329 -0.53 -10.67 -11.09
C GLU A 329 -0.50 -10.96 -12.60
N ARG A 330 0.59 -10.61 -13.31
CA ARG A 330 0.77 -10.98 -14.72
C ARG A 330 0.79 -12.50 -14.91
N VAL A 331 1.46 -13.21 -14.01
CA VAL A 331 1.52 -14.66 -13.99
C VAL A 331 0.14 -15.27 -13.70
N ARG A 332 -0.61 -14.76 -12.72
CA ARG A 332 -1.99 -15.22 -12.43
C ARG A 332 -2.97 -14.93 -13.57
N ALA A 333 -2.85 -13.77 -14.22
CA ALA A 333 -3.66 -13.40 -15.37
C ALA A 333 -3.35 -14.30 -16.58
N GLY A 334 -2.08 -14.61 -16.81
CA GLY A 334 -1.65 -15.58 -17.84
C GLY A 334 -2.20 -16.98 -17.59
N MET A 335 -2.14 -17.47 -16.35
CA MET A 335 -2.73 -18.77 -15.98
C MET A 335 -4.24 -18.79 -16.19
N ARG A 336 -4.97 -17.75 -15.78
CA ARG A 336 -6.42 -17.67 -16.01
C ARG A 336 -6.79 -17.70 -17.50
N ARG A 337 -6.04 -16.97 -18.34
CA ARG A 337 -6.23 -16.98 -19.80
C ARG A 337 -5.97 -18.36 -20.41
N ALA A 338 -4.92 -19.05 -19.98
CA ALA A 338 -4.63 -20.41 -20.43
C ALA A 338 -5.72 -21.41 -20.01
N GLN A 339 -6.27 -21.27 -18.80
CA GLN A 339 -7.38 -22.11 -18.35
C GLN A 339 -8.67 -21.83 -19.14
N ALA A 340 -8.98 -20.56 -19.40
CA ALA A 340 -10.15 -20.15 -20.16
C ALA A 340 -10.09 -20.61 -21.64
N SER A 341 -8.89 -20.67 -22.24
CA SER A 341 -8.69 -21.23 -23.58
C SER A 341 -8.70 -22.76 -23.63
N GLY A 342 -9.06 -23.42 -22.53
CA GLY A 342 -9.08 -24.88 -22.43
C GLY A 342 -7.70 -25.53 -22.39
N LYS A 343 -6.62 -24.74 -22.28
CA LYS A 343 -5.27 -25.28 -22.13
C LYS A 343 -5.15 -25.88 -20.74
N MET A 344 -4.99 -27.21 -20.69
CA MET A 344 -4.89 -27.94 -19.43
C MET A 344 -3.62 -27.51 -18.68
N LEU A 345 -3.79 -26.79 -17.58
CA LEU A 345 -2.69 -26.39 -16.70
C LEU A 345 -2.40 -27.50 -15.68
N GLY A 346 -1.12 -27.75 -15.45
CA GLY A 346 -0.64 -28.77 -14.51
C GLY A 346 -0.15 -30.04 -15.19
N ARG A 347 0.10 -31.07 -14.37
CA ARG A 347 0.65 -32.35 -14.82
C ARG A 347 -0.38 -33.06 -15.72
N PRO A 348 0.00 -33.56 -16.91
CA PRO A 348 -0.88 -34.33 -17.76
C PRO A 348 -1.56 -35.47 -16.98
N LYS A 349 -2.90 -35.49 -16.97
CA LYS A 349 -3.69 -36.54 -16.32
C LYS A 349 -3.82 -37.80 -17.18
N ALA A 350 -3.26 -37.80 -18.39
CA ALA A 350 -3.24 -39.00 -19.21
C ALA A 350 -2.54 -40.13 -18.43
N PRO A 351 -3.17 -41.32 -18.29
CA PRO A 351 -2.50 -42.46 -17.68
C PRO A 351 -1.26 -42.75 -18.52
N GLU A 352 -0.10 -42.52 -17.91
CA GLU A 352 1.18 -42.86 -18.52
C GLU A 352 1.17 -44.36 -18.80
N ARG A 353 1.47 -44.79 -20.04
CA ARG A 353 1.51 -46.22 -20.38
C ARG A 353 2.45 -46.92 -19.40
N THR A 354 1.94 -47.96 -18.73
CA THR A 354 2.63 -48.77 -17.73
C THR A 354 4.06 -49.12 -18.17
N ASP A 355 4.21 -49.56 -19.42
CA ASP A 355 5.51 -49.91 -20.00
C ASP A 355 6.46 -48.71 -20.07
N ALA A 356 5.97 -47.57 -20.57
CA ALA A 356 6.77 -46.35 -20.68
C ALA A 356 7.19 -45.81 -19.30
N PHE A 357 6.35 -45.99 -18.27
CA PHE A 357 6.70 -45.63 -16.90
C PHE A 357 7.81 -46.53 -16.32
N LEU A 358 7.77 -47.83 -16.59
CA LEU A 358 8.77 -48.79 -16.13
C LEU A 358 10.11 -48.67 -16.88
N GLN A 359 10.10 -48.20 -18.13
CA GLN A 359 11.32 -47.96 -18.93
C GLN A 359 12.14 -46.74 -18.49
N LYS A 360 11.63 -45.92 -17.56
CA LYS A 360 12.41 -44.80 -17.02
C LYS A 360 13.58 -45.33 -16.18
N THR A 361 14.75 -44.71 -16.29
CA THR A 361 15.97 -45.12 -15.57
C THR A 361 15.72 -45.30 -14.06
N LYS A 362 14.98 -44.38 -13.43
CA LYS A 362 14.62 -44.48 -12.00
C LYS A 362 13.77 -45.72 -11.70
N SER A 363 12.79 -46.01 -12.54
CA SER A 363 11.91 -47.18 -12.38
C SER A 363 12.71 -48.47 -12.57
N GLN A 364 13.61 -48.53 -13.55
CA GLN A 364 14.50 -49.68 -13.79
C GLN A 364 15.41 -49.97 -12.59
N THR A 365 16.04 -48.94 -12.02
CA THR A 365 16.88 -49.09 -10.81
C THR A 365 16.06 -49.64 -9.64
N ILE A 366 14.84 -49.12 -9.42
CA ILE A 366 13.94 -49.62 -8.37
C ILE A 366 13.52 -51.07 -8.64
N THR A 367 13.18 -51.41 -9.89
CA THR A 367 12.78 -52.76 -10.30
C THR A 367 13.90 -53.78 -10.08
N GLN A 368 15.15 -53.44 -10.42
CA GLN A 368 16.31 -54.31 -10.18
C GLN A 368 16.50 -54.61 -8.68
N LEU A 369 16.39 -53.59 -7.82
CA LEU A 369 16.52 -53.78 -6.37
C LEU A 369 15.35 -54.56 -5.77
N LEU A 370 14.13 -54.38 -6.29
CA LEU A 370 12.97 -55.19 -5.93
C LEU A 370 13.17 -56.66 -6.32
N GLN A 371 13.73 -56.92 -7.49
CA GLN A 371 14.07 -58.28 -7.96
C GLN A 371 15.19 -58.92 -7.12
N ALA A 372 16.12 -58.12 -6.61
CA ALA A 372 17.15 -58.55 -5.65
C ALA A 372 16.61 -58.77 -4.23
N GLY A 373 15.30 -58.58 -3.99
CA GLY A 373 14.64 -58.89 -2.71
C GLY A 373 14.73 -57.77 -1.65
N HIS A 374 15.21 -56.58 -2.00
CA HIS A 374 15.28 -55.46 -1.05
C HIS A 374 13.88 -54.94 -0.67
N SER A 375 13.71 -54.59 0.60
CA SER A 375 12.50 -53.95 1.09
C SER A 375 12.38 -52.51 0.58
N LEU A 376 11.15 -51.97 0.48
CA LEU A 376 10.93 -50.60 -0.02
C LEU A 376 11.73 -49.53 0.75
N ARG A 377 11.93 -49.73 2.06
CA ARG A 377 12.70 -48.82 2.92
C ARG A 377 14.21 -48.95 2.74
N GLU A 378 14.72 -50.12 2.37
CA GLU A 378 16.12 -50.29 1.98
C GLU A 378 16.40 -49.61 0.65
N ILE A 379 15.49 -49.74 -0.32
CA ILE A 379 15.59 -49.06 -1.62
C ILE A 379 15.60 -47.54 -1.43
N GLU A 380 14.73 -47.00 -0.56
CA GLU A 380 14.72 -45.56 -0.24
C GLU A 380 16.06 -45.10 0.35
N ARG A 381 16.61 -45.83 1.33
CA ARG A 381 17.91 -45.49 1.94
C ARG A 381 19.07 -45.58 0.95
N GLN A 382 19.08 -46.58 0.07
CA GLN A 382 20.16 -46.78 -0.90
C GLN A 382 20.12 -45.80 -2.07
N THR A 383 18.92 -45.46 -2.56
CA THR A 383 18.76 -44.65 -3.79
C THR A 383 18.44 -43.18 -3.54
N GLY A 384 17.95 -42.83 -2.34
CA GLY A 384 17.43 -41.51 -2.01
C GLY A 384 16.10 -41.17 -2.68
N PHE A 385 15.45 -42.12 -3.37
CA PHE A 385 14.14 -41.89 -3.98
C PHE A 385 13.01 -41.94 -2.94
N SER A 386 12.03 -41.04 -3.04
CA SER A 386 10.87 -41.04 -2.13
C SER A 386 10.13 -42.38 -2.09
N ILE A 387 9.72 -42.81 -0.90
CA ILE A 387 8.95 -44.05 -0.70
C ILE A 387 7.69 -44.15 -1.59
N ASN A 388 7.02 -43.03 -1.88
CA ASN A 388 5.84 -43.01 -2.75
C ASN A 388 6.18 -43.33 -4.22
N THR A 389 7.35 -42.92 -4.69
CA THR A 389 7.82 -43.28 -6.04
C THR A 389 8.13 -44.77 -6.12
N ILE A 390 8.82 -45.30 -5.10
CA ILE A 390 9.16 -46.73 -5.01
C ILE A 390 7.89 -47.58 -4.93
N ARG A 391 6.93 -47.17 -4.11
CA ARG A 391 5.62 -47.84 -3.99
C ARG A 391 4.88 -47.85 -5.31
N LYS A 392 4.81 -46.71 -6.01
CA LYS A 392 4.19 -46.63 -7.34
C LYS A 392 4.86 -47.56 -8.34
N VAL A 393 6.20 -47.61 -8.38
CA VAL A 393 6.93 -48.54 -9.26
C VAL A 393 6.65 -49.99 -8.89
N ASN A 394 6.68 -50.34 -7.60
CA ASN A 394 6.39 -51.69 -7.11
C ASN A 394 4.96 -52.14 -7.45
N GLU A 395 3.97 -51.28 -7.26
CA GLU A 395 2.57 -51.53 -7.64
C GLU A 395 2.43 -51.74 -9.15
N THR A 396 3.08 -50.88 -9.94
CA THR A 396 3.06 -50.96 -11.41
C THR A 396 3.79 -52.22 -11.92
N PHE A 397 4.88 -52.61 -11.26
CA PHE A 397 5.70 -53.77 -11.59
C PHE A 397 5.01 -55.09 -11.23
N LYS A 398 4.24 -55.12 -10.13
CA LYS A 398 3.48 -56.31 -9.68
C LYS A 398 2.14 -56.49 -10.39
N ALA A 399 1.61 -55.45 -11.04
CA ALA A 399 0.36 -55.55 -11.76
C ALA A 399 0.50 -56.58 -12.90
N PRO A 400 -0.41 -57.58 -13.01
CA PRO A 400 -0.40 -58.51 -14.12
C PRO A 400 -0.52 -57.73 -15.43
N ASN A 401 0.26 -58.12 -16.43
CA ASN A 401 0.39 -57.42 -17.69
C ASN A 401 -0.93 -57.58 -18.50
N VAL A 402 -1.97 -56.81 -18.15
CA VAL A 402 -3.24 -56.81 -18.87
C VAL A 402 -3.04 -55.99 -20.14
N PRO A 403 -3.11 -56.60 -21.34
CA PRO A 403 -2.91 -55.87 -22.58
C PRO A 403 -3.94 -54.76 -22.70
N PHE A 404 -3.46 -53.54 -22.94
CA PHE A 404 -4.27 -52.34 -23.09
C PHE A 404 -5.12 -52.44 -24.37
N VAL A 405 -6.36 -52.87 -24.24
CA VAL A 405 -7.34 -52.87 -25.35
C VAL A 405 -7.82 -51.44 -25.56
N ARG A 406 -7.49 -50.84 -26.71
CA ARG A 406 -8.06 -49.56 -27.14
C ARG A 406 -9.55 -49.76 -27.46
N SER A 407 -10.44 -49.31 -26.60
CA SER A 407 -11.85 -49.13 -26.98
C SER A 407 -11.95 -47.90 -27.91
N ASN A 408 -12.24 -48.15 -29.19
CA ASN A 408 -12.65 -47.10 -30.13
C ASN A 408 -14.02 -46.55 -29.71
N PRO A 409 -14.21 -45.22 -29.58
CA PRO A 409 -15.51 -44.64 -29.34
C PRO A 409 -16.19 -44.38 -30.68
N SER A 410 -16.94 -45.36 -31.19
CA SER A 410 -17.91 -45.11 -32.26
C SER A 410 -19.10 -46.05 -32.12
N GLN A 411 -20.29 -45.45 -32.08
CA GLN A 411 -21.64 -46.05 -32.00
C GLN A 411 -22.19 -46.25 -30.58
N ALA A 412 -22.80 -45.18 -30.04
CA ALA A 412 -23.91 -45.30 -29.11
C ALA A 412 -25.20 -45.00 -29.88
N GLY A 413 -25.82 -46.07 -30.37
CA GLY A 413 -27.20 -46.10 -30.84
C GLY A 413 -28.16 -46.29 -29.66
N GLN A 414 -29.39 -45.83 -29.89
CA GLN A 414 -30.54 -45.84 -29.00
C GLN A 414 -30.89 -47.22 -28.41
N THR A 415 -31.35 -47.21 -27.15
CA THR A 415 -32.46 -47.99 -26.53
C THR A 415 -32.34 -47.73 -25.01
N GLY A 416 -33.34 -47.30 -24.23
CA GLY A 416 -34.72 -47.75 -24.16
C GLY A 416 -34.83 -48.79 -23.05
N GLY A 417 -35.32 -48.43 -21.85
CA GLY A 417 -35.60 -49.43 -20.81
C GLY A 417 -35.73 -48.90 -19.37
N GLN A 418 -36.93 -49.08 -18.81
CA GLN A 418 -37.43 -48.70 -17.49
C GLN A 418 -36.90 -49.55 -16.30
N CYS A 419 -37.34 -49.13 -15.10
CA CYS A 419 -37.41 -49.84 -13.81
C CYS A 419 -36.12 -49.79 -12.96
N GLY A 420 -36.14 -49.53 -11.65
CA GLY A 420 -37.25 -49.31 -10.72
C GLY A 420 -36.74 -48.91 -9.32
N SER A 421 -37.69 -48.44 -8.53
CA SER A 421 -37.81 -48.44 -7.06
C SER A 421 -36.61 -48.84 -6.17
N GLY A 422 -36.30 -47.92 -5.25
CA GLY A 422 -36.31 -48.24 -3.82
C GLY A 422 -34.96 -48.47 -3.12
N ARG A 423 -34.58 -47.57 -2.22
CA ARG A 423 -34.60 -47.82 -0.76
C ARG A 423 -34.01 -46.64 0.01
N SER A 424 -34.75 -46.29 1.07
CA SER A 424 -34.33 -45.45 2.18
C SER A 424 -33.03 -45.94 2.84
N LYS A 425 -32.22 -45.01 3.33
CA LYS A 425 -31.56 -45.18 4.62
C LYS A 425 -31.59 -43.88 5.41
N ARG A 426 -32.35 -43.90 6.51
CA ARG A 426 -32.00 -43.19 7.75
C ARG A 426 -30.64 -43.73 8.22
N TRP A 427 -29.73 -42.84 8.59
CA TRP A 427 -29.18 -42.64 9.93
C TRP A 427 -28.61 -41.24 10.00
#